data_AF-A0A499VKU0-F1
#
_entry.id   AF-A0A499VKU0-F1
#
_cell.length_a   1.000
_cell.length_b   1.000
_cell.length_c   1.000
_cell.angle_alpha   90.00
_cell.angle_beta   90.00
_cell.angle_gamma   90.00
#
_symmetry.space_group_name_H-M   'P 1'
#
loop_
_entity.id
_entity.type
_entity.pdbx_description
1 polymer ?
#
loop_
_entity_poly.entity_id
_entity_poly.type
_entity_poly.pdbx_seq_one_letter_code
_entity_poly.pdbx_strand_id
1 'polypeptide(L)'
;MDKVWATVATSEGLRAWLAVAEPFEPRLGGAVGLQGEGRITAWDVERVAEYTVQGRGRVRFHLEPAHPTGTTVRFTHESDEATDPGWHARFERLVRAVADQGR
;
A
#
# COMPACT_ATOMS: atom_id res chain seq x y z
N MET A 1 -5.05 -6.14 -12.59
CA MET A 1 -4.09 -5.29 -11.87
C MET A 1 -4.81 -4.14 -11.18
N ASP A 2 -5.73 -3.49 -11.90
CA ASP A 2 -6.38 -2.23 -11.57
C ASP A 2 -6.99 -2.22 -10.16
N LYS A 3 -7.71 -3.28 -9.77
CA LYS A 3 -8.27 -3.41 -8.41
C LYS A 3 -7.20 -3.43 -7.32
N VAL A 4 -6.10 -4.15 -7.55
CA VAL A 4 -4.99 -4.23 -6.59
C VAL A 4 -4.28 -2.89 -6.50
N TRP A 5 -4.00 -2.25 -7.64
CA TRP A 5 -3.45 -0.90 -7.71
C TRP A 5 -4.34 0.08 -6.94
N ALA A 6 -5.64 0.14 -7.22
CA ALA A 6 -6.58 1.00 -6.53
C ALA A 6 -6.58 0.77 -5.00
N THR A 7 -6.39 -0.48 -4.55
CA THR A 7 -6.38 -0.83 -3.13
C THR A 7 -5.11 -0.41 -2.39
N VAL A 8 -3.96 -0.32 -3.08
CA VAL A 8 -2.68 0.08 -2.47
C VAL A 8 -2.23 1.49 -2.83
N ALA A 9 -2.85 2.13 -3.82
CA ALA A 9 -2.43 3.39 -4.43
C ALA A 9 -3.54 4.46 -4.45
N THR A 10 -4.51 4.37 -3.53
CA THR A 10 -5.52 5.41 -3.30
C THR A 10 -5.76 5.60 -1.82
N SER A 11 -6.27 6.78 -1.44
CA SER A 11 -6.66 7.06 -0.05
C SER A 11 -7.74 6.09 0.45
N GLU A 12 -8.77 5.88 -0.36
CA GLU A 12 -9.87 4.96 -0.07
C GLU A 12 -9.40 3.51 0.06
N GLY A 13 -8.58 3.05 -0.87
CA GLY A 13 -7.99 1.71 -0.86
C GLY A 13 -7.18 1.45 0.40
N LEU A 14 -6.26 2.36 0.75
CA LEU A 14 -5.42 2.22 1.94
C LEU A 14 -6.25 2.26 3.23
N ARG A 15 -7.29 3.10 3.29
CA ARG A 15 -8.23 3.16 4.42
C ARG A 15 -8.93 1.82 4.67
N ALA A 16 -9.24 1.07 3.62
CA ALA A 16 -10.00 -0.18 3.73
C ALA A 16 -9.24 -1.30 4.46
N TRP A 17 -7.91 -1.28 4.52
CA TRP A 17 -7.14 -2.39 5.09
C TRP A 17 -5.95 -2.00 5.98
N LEU A 18 -5.31 -0.86 5.70
CA LEU A 18 -4.07 -0.44 6.37
C LEU A 18 -4.34 0.65 7.42
N ALA A 19 -4.74 1.83 6.98
CA ALA A 19 -4.94 3.02 7.80
C ALA A 19 -5.58 4.15 6.99
N VAL A 20 -6.21 5.12 7.68
CA VAL A 20 -6.57 6.41 7.07
C VAL A 20 -5.35 7.01 6.38
N ALA A 21 -5.52 7.37 5.10
CA ALA A 21 -4.47 7.81 4.20
C ALA A 21 -4.74 9.26 3.75
N GLU A 22 -4.68 10.22 4.68
CA GLU A 22 -5.03 11.63 4.42
C GLU A 22 -3.98 12.57 5.06
N PRO A 23 -3.36 13.50 4.30
CA PRO A 23 -3.55 13.75 2.86
C PRO A 23 -3.06 12.57 1.99
N PHE A 24 -3.42 12.56 0.70
CA PHE A 24 -2.89 11.62 -0.29
C PHE A 24 -2.72 12.31 -1.64
N GLU A 25 -1.49 12.59 -2.01
CA GLU A 25 -1.13 13.22 -3.29
C GLU A 25 -0.51 12.17 -4.22
N PRO A 26 -1.25 11.58 -5.18
CA PRO A 26 -0.84 10.39 -5.96
C PRO A 26 0.24 10.69 -7.02
N ARG A 27 1.44 11.07 -6.55
CA ARG A 27 2.62 11.38 -7.37
C ARG A 27 3.89 11.18 -6.55
N LEU A 28 5.01 10.96 -7.22
CA LEU A 28 6.33 10.98 -6.57
C LEU A 28 6.55 12.29 -5.80
N GLY A 29 7.02 12.20 -4.56
CA GLY A 29 7.18 13.33 -3.64
C GLY A 29 5.88 13.84 -3.02
N GLY A 30 4.73 13.26 -3.38
CA GLY A 30 3.43 13.60 -2.83
C GLY A 30 3.34 13.36 -1.32
N ALA A 31 2.58 14.21 -0.63
CA ALA A 31 2.27 14.00 0.79
C ALA A 31 1.34 12.78 0.96
N VAL A 32 1.60 11.98 2.00
CA VAL A 32 0.73 10.89 2.42
C VAL A 32 0.67 10.83 3.94
N GLY A 33 -0.53 10.79 4.53
CA GLY A 33 -0.71 10.64 5.97
C GLY A 33 -1.12 9.22 6.33
N LEU A 34 -0.24 8.40 6.91
CA LEU A 34 -0.52 6.99 7.27
C LEU A 34 -0.28 6.76 8.76
N GLN A 35 -1.18 7.31 9.60
CA GLN A 35 -0.99 7.42 11.05
C GLN A 35 0.34 8.11 11.44
N GLY A 36 0.69 9.14 10.66
CA GLY A 36 1.93 9.91 10.75
C GLY A 36 2.14 10.68 9.45
N GLU A 37 2.99 11.71 9.47
CA GLU A 37 3.38 12.44 8.27
C GLU A 37 4.28 11.58 7.38
N GLY A 38 4.03 11.59 6.08
CA GLY A 38 4.76 10.77 5.13
C GLY A 38 4.82 11.33 3.72
N ARG A 39 5.60 10.64 2.89
CA ARG A 39 5.84 10.96 1.49
C ARG A 39 5.74 9.71 0.62
N ILE A 40 5.22 9.89 -0.60
CA ILE A 40 5.32 8.89 -1.65
C ILE A 40 6.73 8.95 -2.23
N THR A 41 7.54 7.90 -2.04
CA THR A 41 8.96 7.86 -2.42
C THR A 41 9.24 7.06 -3.68
N ALA A 42 8.28 6.26 -4.15
CA ALA A 42 8.26 5.68 -5.49
C ALA A 42 6.82 5.58 -6.00
N TRP A 43 6.64 5.88 -7.29
CA TRP A 43 5.33 5.90 -7.93
C TRP A 43 5.46 5.52 -9.41
N ASP A 44 5.17 4.26 -9.72
CA ASP A 44 5.04 3.74 -11.08
C ASP A 44 3.63 3.16 -11.20
N VAL A 45 2.80 3.78 -12.03
CA VAL A 45 1.37 3.47 -12.10
C VAL A 45 1.16 1.99 -12.44
N GLU A 46 0.31 1.33 -11.65
CA GLU A 46 0.02 -0.11 -11.73
C GLU A 46 1.20 -1.06 -11.47
N ARG A 47 2.36 -0.53 -11.05
CA ARG A 47 3.56 -1.34 -10.76
C ARG A 47 4.14 -1.11 -9.39
N VAL A 48 4.43 0.13 -9.02
CA VAL A 48 5.13 0.43 -7.77
C VAL A 48 4.43 1.57 -7.02
N ALA A 49 4.09 1.30 -5.77
CA ALA A 49 3.73 2.32 -4.80
C ALA A 49 4.64 2.16 -3.57
N GLU A 50 5.29 3.25 -3.15
CA GLU A 50 6.13 3.25 -1.96
C GLU A 50 5.86 4.48 -1.10
N TYR A 51 5.77 4.25 0.20
CA TYR A 51 5.48 5.25 1.20
C TYR A 51 6.55 5.23 2.29
N THR A 52 7.08 6.39 2.65
CA THR A 52 7.89 6.58 3.85
C THR A 52 7.12 7.44 4.84
N VAL A 53 7.01 6.97 6.07
CA VAL A 53 6.24 7.62 7.14
C VAL A 53 7.14 7.82 8.35
N GLN A 54 7.17 9.04 8.87
CA GLN A 54 7.98 9.40 10.03
C GLN A 54 7.62 8.49 11.22
N GLY A 55 8.64 7.87 11.82
CA GLY A 55 8.49 6.95 12.95
C GLY A 55 7.88 5.58 12.61
N ARG A 56 7.56 5.28 11.34
CA ARG A 56 7.00 3.97 10.92
C ARG A 56 7.80 3.28 9.80
N GLY A 57 8.77 3.98 9.22
CA GLY A 57 9.68 3.45 8.22
C GLY A 57 9.12 3.50 6.80
N ARG A 58 9.55 2.57 5.95
CA ARG A 58 9.21 2.50 4.52
C ARG A 58 8.38 1.26 4.23
N VAL A 59 7.32 1.41 3.45
CA VAL A 59 6.57 0.28 2.88
C VAL A 59 6.57 0.39 1.36
N ARG A 60 6.79 -0.73 0.67
CA ARG A 60 6.81 -0.82 -0.79
C ARG A 60 5.92 -1.95 -1.27
N PHE A 61 5.10 -1.66 -2.27
CA PHE A 61 4.34 -2.64 -3.03
C PHE A 61 4.86 -2.66 -4.46
N HIS A 62 5.32 -3.82 -4.92
CA HIS A 62 5.64 -4.06 -6.31
C HIS A 62 4.66 -5.11 -6.87
N LEU A 63 3.89 -4.71 -7.88
CA LEU A 63 2.83 -5.48 -8.49
C LEU A 63 3.33 -6.14 -9.77
N GLU A 64 3.18 -7.46 -9.85
CA GLU A 64 3.57 -8.25 -11.01
C GLU A 64 2.34 -9.03 -11.51
N PRO A 65 2.11 -9.13 -12.83
CA PRO A 65 1.09 -10.03 -13.35
C PRO A 65 1.36 -11.48 -12.91
N ALA A 66 0.33 -12.19 -12.46
CA ALA A 66 0.40 -13.61 -12.18
C ALA A 66 -0.37 -14.41 -13.24
N HIS A 67 0.25 -15.47 -13.77
CA HIS A 67 -0.35 -16.37 -14.76
C HIS A 67 -1.18 -17.48 -14.08
N PRO A 68 -2.30 -17.94 -14.67
CA PRO A 68 -2.95 -17.43 -15.89
C PRO A 68 -3.77 -16.15 -15.67
N THR A 69 -4.14 -15.86 -14.44
CA THR A 69 -4.85 -14.64 -14.04
C THR A 69 -4.48 -14.27 -12.60
N GLY A 70 -4.26 -12.99 -12.33
CA GLY A 70 -3.99 -12.51 -10.98
C GLY A 70 -2.91 -11.43 -10.94
N THR A 71 -2.59 -11.00 -9.72
CA THR A 71 -1.51 -10.06 -9.44
C THR A 71 -0.74 -10.57 -8.23
N THR A 72 0.57 -10.77 -8.38
CA THR A 72 1.49 -11.01 -7.27
C THR A 72 1.84 -9.66 -6.66
N VAL A 73 1.72 -9.55 -5.33
CA VAL A 73 2.16 -8.37 -4.58
C VAL A 73 3.44 -8.71 -3.84
N ARG A 74 4.57 -8.15 -4.29
CA ARG A 74 5.83 -8.22 -3.56
C ARG A 74 5.86 -7.06 -2.56
N PHE A 75 5.75 -7.39 -1.29
CA PHE A 75 5.76 -6.42 -0.20
C PHE A 75 7.14 -6.31 0.45
N THR A 76 7.53 -5.09 0.81
CA THR A 76 8.72 -4.83 1.64
C THR A 76 8.36 -3.80 2.70
N HIS A 77 8.72 -4.07 3.95
CA HIS A 77 8.66 -3.12 5.06
C HIS A 77 10.05 -3.01 5.68
N GLU A 78 10.52 -1.79 5.85
CA GLU A 78 11.76 -1.46 6.52
C GLU A 78 11.44 -0.49 7.66
N SER A 79 11.78 -0.85 8.90
CA SER A 79 11.58 -0.04 10.09
C SER A 79 12.67 -0.27 11.12
N ASP A 80 12.84 0.69 12.03
CA ASP A 80 13.73 0.57 13.18
C ASP A 80 13.13 -0.31 14.30
N GLU A 81 11.84 -0.64 14.22
CA GLU A 81 11.20 -1.58 15.15
C GLU A 81 11.66 -3.01 14.90
N ALA A 82 12.03 -3.73 15.98
CA ALA A 82 12.52 -5.10 15.91
C ALA A 82 11.40 -6.15 15.71
N THR A 83 10.14 -5.79 15.91
CA THR A 83 8.99 -6.69 15.87
C THR A 83 8.11 -6.42 14.66
N ASP A 84 7.57 -7.48 14.04
CA ASP A 84 6.54 -7.33 13.00
C ASP A 84 5.30 -6.63 13.60
N PRO A 85 4.86 -5.49 13.05
CA PRO A 85 3.70 -4.76 13.55
C PRO A 85 2.36 -5.48 13.29
N GLY A 86 2.36 -6.73 12.81
CA GLY A 86 1.19 -7.55 12.54
C GLY A 86 0.77 -7.55 11.07
N TRP A 87 1.73 -7.56 10.14
CA TRP A 87 1.47 -7.49 8.69
C TRP A 87 0.56 -8.61 8.18
N HIS A 88 0.69 -9.82 8.72
CA HIS A 88 -0.15 -10.94 8.33
C HIS A 88 -1.66 -10.62 8.41
N ALA A 89 -2.12 -10.15 9.57
CA ALA A 89 -3.52 -9.78 9.77
C ALA A 89 -3.95 -8.57 8.89
N ARG A 90 -3.01 -7.70 8.51
CA ARG A 90 -3.29 -6.63 7.55
C ARG A 90 -3.48 -7.18 6.14
N PHE A 91 -2.68 -8.15 5.71
CA PHE A 91 -2.82 -8.77 4.39
C PHE A 91 -4.12 -9.55 4.23
N GLU A 92 -4.62 -10.17 5.30
CA GLU A 92 -5.96 -10.77 5.26
C GLU A 92 -7.05 -9.73 4.95
N ARG A 93 -6.93 -8.50 5.49
CA ARG A 93 -7.83 -7.39 5.15
C ARG A 93 -7.60 -6.86 3.74
N LEU A 94 -6.36 -6.81 3.27
CA LEU A 94 -6.03 -6.43 1.90
C LEU A 94 -6.75 -7.34 0.88
N VAL A 95 -6.67 -8.66 1.09
CA VAL A 95 -7.33 -9.64 0.21
C VAL A 95 -8.85 -9.41 0.18
N ARG A 96 -9.47 -9.12 1.33
CA ARG A 96 -10.90 -8.78 1.40
C ARG A 96 -11.22 -7.48 0.67
N ALA A 97 -10.44 -6.41 0.90
CA ALA A 97 -10.62 -5.12 0.24
C ALA A 97 -10.51 -5.22 -1.29
N VAL A 98 -9.57 -6.03 -1.81
CA VAL A 98 -9.44 -6.30 -3.25
C VAL A 98 -10.66 -7.07 -3.79
N ALA A 99 -11.21 -8.00 -3.02
CA ALA A 99 -12.39 -8.75 -3.41
C ALA A 99 -13.67 -7.89 -3.43
N ASP A 100 -13.77 -6.91 -2.53
CA ASP A 100 -14.90 -5.99 -2.42
C ASP A 100 -14.84 -4.83 -3.43
N GLN A 101 -13.69 -4.57 -4.05
CA GLN A 101 -13.54 -3.61 -5.16
C GLN A 101 -14.45 -3.98 -6.34
N GLY A 102 -15.45 -3.13 -6.60
CA GLY A 102 -16.40 -3.28 -7.72
C GLY A 102 -17.63 -4.13 -7.42
N ARG A 103 -17.95 -4.33 -6.14
CA ARG A 103 -19.24 -4.89 -5.70
C ARG A 103 -20.30 -3.80 -5.55
#